data_AF-A0A953ENM0-F1
#
_entry.id   AF-A0A953ENM0-F1
#
_cell.length_a   1.000
_cell.length_b   1.000
_cell.length_c   1.000
_cell.angle_alpha   90.00
_cell.angle_beta   90.00
_cell.angle_gamma   90.00
#
_symmetry.space_group_name_H-M   'P 1'
#
loop_
_entity.id
_entity.type
_entity.pdbx_description
1 polymer ?
#
loop_
_entity_poly.entity_id
_entity_poly.type
_entity_poly.pdbx_seq_one_letter_code
_entity_poly.pdbx_strand_id
1 'polypeptide(L)'
;MQAIRNSVGDGGTNERSDSALVQAILVKTTRAAAPGRQAGPYLTVIDGDAGNNTKNAIRAFQNEHVFVNEVTQQSMANPGATPGLVRPGDATWTKMLEKVDPAFTDMRVLFGGKTVYVAATENQKQARINEVNALTFAPIFRTRVINCITQMHLLHGIAIGVCRQGDRRTFQAQYDLLTNGQGVTNAGPGESNHNFGMAVDLGFAGLRWLRTNGAVVENEDSWLHRLDPGQTLVPEALKFWETLRTVGTSPAVGAFRGPIADRPHLQNWNDANVSMTRRLAVHLTNSGSMCWERATGAYRCDLGFGGALFTVGTAAQIWNRQATVTAQMIQDGRAAYAAAHPPQGGAQPRRAPVPVTDQDVRDMRAELRRQFDLADANWANWTPN
;
A
#
# COMPACT_ATOMS: atom_id res chain seq x y z
N MET A 1 -20.94 -14.06 -6.05
CA MET A 1 -20.55 -14.85 -4.86
C MET A 1 -19.35 -15.71 -5.19
N GLN A 2 -18.35 -15.77 -4.32
CA GLN A 2 -17.34 -16.82 -4.36
C GLN A 2 -17.99 -18.19 -4.04
N ALA A 3 -17.67 -19.23 -4.80
CA ALA A 3 -18.07 -20.60 -4.43
C ALA A 3 -17.24 -21.11 -3.24
N ILE A 4 -17.86 -21.85 -2.33
CA ILE A 4 -17.11 -22.69 -1.37
C ILE A 4 -16.29 -23.73 -2.13
N ARG A 5 -15.14 -24.12 -1.58
CA ARG A 5 -14.21 -25.04 -2.25
C ARG A 5 -14.54 -26.50 -1.95
N ASN A 6 -14.89 -26.76 -0.70
CA ASN A 6 -15.23 -28.07 -0.19
C ASN A 6 -16.66 -28.05 0.36
N SER A 7 -16.91 -28.77 1.44
CA SER A 7 -18.23 -28.90 2.04
C SER A 7 -18.27 -28.38 3.47
N VAL A 8 -19.42 -27.85 3.88
CA VAL A 8 -19.66 -27.27 5.22
C VAL A 8 -20.90 -27.92 5.84
N GLY A 9 -20.79 -28.36 7.09
CA GLY A 9 -21.86 -28.98 7.86
C GLY A 9 -21.52 -30.39 8.35
N ASP A 10 -22.53 -31.25 8.42
CA ASP A 10 -22.44 -32.60 8.96
C ASP A 10 -21.54 -33.51 8.10
N GLY A 11 -20.43 -33.96 8.67
CA GLY A 11 -19.45 -34.79 7.95
C GLY A 11 -18.74 -34.05 6.81
N GLY A 12 -18.86 -32.72 6.74
CA GLY A 12 -18.15 -31.89 5.78
C GLY A 12 -16.67 -31.67 6.14
N THR A 13 -15.89 -31.19 5.18
CA THR A 13 -14.48 -30.81 5.39
C THR A 13 -14.36 -29.64 6.35
N ASN A 14 -15.34 -28.71 6.32
CA ASN A 14 -15.44 -27.58 7.25
C ASN A 14 -14.22 -26.66 7.27
N GLU A 15 -13.59 -26.47 6.10
CA GLU A 15 -12.50 -25.51 5.94
C GLU A 15 -12.90 -24.13 6.46
N ARG A 16 -12.01 -23.47 7.19
CA ARG A 16 -12.32 -22.24 7.94
C ARG A 16 -12.95 -21.14 7.07
N SER A 17 -12.44 -20.96 5.85
CA SER A 17 -12.97 -19.98 4.91
C SER A 17 -14.34 -20.36 4.37
N ASP A 18 -14.55 -21.63 4.03
CA ASP A 18 -15.84 -22.11 3.52
C ASP A 18 -16.92 -22.00 4.62
N SER A 19 -16.57 -22.42 5.85
CA SER A 19 -17.42 -22.29 7.04
C SER A 19 -17.80 -20.83 7.28
N ALA A 20 -16.83 -19.90 7.26
CA ALA A 20 -17.11 -18.47 7.45
C ALA A 20 -18.05 -17.91 6.37
N LEU A 21 -17.89 -18.31 5.11
CA LEU A 21 -18.75 -17.86 4.01
C LEU A 21 -20.19 -18.38 4.15
N VAL A 22 -20.37 -19.66 4.49
CA VAL A 22 -21.71 -20.24 4.73
C VAL A 22 -22.36 -19.59 5.96
N GLN A 23 -21.61 -19.39 7.04
CA GLN A 23 -22.09 -18.66 8.22
C GLN A 23 -22.53 -17.24 7.86
N ALA A 24 -21.74 -16.51 7.08
CA ALA A 24 -22.09 -15.16 6.65
C ALA A 24 -23.39 -15.12 5.83
N ILE A 25 -23.60 -16.08 4.93
CA ILE A 25 -24.88 -16.19 4.20
C ILE A 25 -26.03 -16.43 5.20
N LEU A 26 -25.89 -17.37 6.12
CA LEU A 26 -26.93 -17.67 7.13
C LEU A 26 -27.20 -16.51 8.10
N VAL A 27 -26.20 -15.69 8.38
CA VAL A 27 -26.33 -14.44 9.16
C VAL A 27 -27.04 -13.34 8.35
N LYS A 28 -26.93 -13.37 7.00
CA LYS A 28 -27.55 -12.39 6.08
C LYS A 28 -28.83 -12.85 5.42
N THR A 29 -29.25 -14.09 5.65
CA THR A 29 -30.55 -14.61 5.23
C THR A 29 -31.54 -14.53 6.38
N THR A 30 -32.67 -13.86 6.14
CA THR A 30 -33.75 -13.75 7.12
C THR A 30 -34.66 -14.98 7.05
N ARG A 31 -34.78 -15.71 8.15
CA ARG A 31 -35.78 -16.76 8.36
C ARG A 31 -37.14 -16.14 8.68
N ALA A 32 -38.20 -16.80 8.25
CA ALA A 32 -39.56 -16.37 8.57
C ALA A 32 -39.88 -16.56 10.06
N ALA A 33 -40.82 -15.75 10.55
CA ALA A 33 -41.39 -15.95 11.88
C ALA A 33 -42.15 -17.28 11.94
N ALA A 34 -42.11 -17.94 13.10
CA ALA A 34 -42.85 -19.16 13.40
C ALA A 34 -43.47 -19.03 14.81
N PRO A 35 -44.45 -19.88 15.18
CA PRO A 35 -45.00 -19.87 16.53
C PRO A 35 -43.89 -19.93 17.60
N GLY A 36 -43.83 -18.91 18.47
CA GLY A 36 -42.80 -18.81 19.52
C GLY A 36 -41.41 -18.35 19.05
N ARG A 37 -41.23 -17.97 17.78
CA ARG A 37 -39.95 -17.54 17.20
C ARG A 37 -40.14 -16.37 16.23
N GLN A 38 -39.58 -15.21 16.55
CA GLN A 38 -39.60 -14.05 15.64
C GLN A 38 -38.74 -14.31 14.39
N ALA A 39 -39.07 -13.59 13.31
CA ALA A 39 -38.22 -13.52 12.13
C ALA A 39 -36.83 -12.98 12.50
N GLY A 40 -35.79 -13.45 11.82
CA GLY A 40 -34.41 -13.08 12.13
C GLY A 40 -33.42 -13.92 11.36
N PRO A 41 -32.10 -13.77 11.59
CA PRO A 41 -31.13 -14.53 10.83
C PRO A 41 -31.11 -16.01 11.26
N TYR A 42 -30.68 -16.90 10.37
CA TYR A 42 -30.49 -18.32 10.71
C TYR A 42 -29.37 -18.53 11.72
N LEU A 43 -28.37 -17.65 11.70
CA LEU A 43 -27.20 -17.65 12.59
C LEU A 43 -26.88 -16.22 13.04
N THR A 44 -26.19 -16.03 14.16
CA THR A 44 -25.84 -14.69 14.68
C THR A 44 -24.33 -14.44 14.76
N VAL A 45 -23.52 -15.44 14.43
CA VAL A 45 -22.06 -15.43 14.60
C VAL A 45 -21.35 -15.96 13.35
N ILE A 46 -20.23 -15.33 12.99
CA ILE A 46 -19.28 -15.71 11.95
C ILE A 46 -17.91 -15.88 12.62
N ASP A 47 -17.53 -17.12 12.88
CA ASP A 47 -16.27 -17.47 13.55
C ASP A 47 -15.37 -18.40 12.71
N GLY A 48 -15.90 -18.91 11.59
CA GLY A 48 -15.23 -19.84 10.70
C GLY A 48 -15.19 -21.29 11.22
N ASP A 49 -15.91 -21.60 12.30
CA ASP A 49 -16.01 -22.96 12.85
C ASP A 49 -17.39 -23.59 12.59
N ALA A 50 -17.41 -24.76 11.97
CA ALA A 50 -18.64 -25.50 11.70
C ALA A 50 -19.14 -26.28 12.94
N GLY A 51 -19.33 -25.59 14.05
CA GLY A 51 -19.89 -26.15 15.27
C GLY A 51 -21.38 -26.51 15.15
N ASN A 52 -21.97 -27.00 16.25
CA ASN A 52 -23.38 -27.42 16.27
C ASN A 52 -24.36 -26.31 15.86
N ASN A 53 -24.07 -25.05 16.19
CA ASN A 53 -24.90 -23.92 15.79
C ASN A 53 -24.93 -23.75 14.26
N THR A 54 -23.77 -23.82 13.60
CA THR A 54 -23.64 -23.78 12.14
C THR A 54 -24.39 -24.95 11.49
N LYS A 55 -24.19 -26.17 12.00
CA LYS A 55 -24.86 -27.38 11.48
C LYS A 55 -26.38 -27.31 11.62
N ASN A 56 -26.88 -26.89 12.78
CA ASN A 56 -28.31 -26.71 13.02
C ASN A 56 -28.91 -25.60 12.15
N ALA A 57 -28.18 -24.50 11.92
CA ALA A 57 -28.62 -23.43 11.02
C ALA A 57 -28.71 -23.91 9.56
N ILE A 58 -27.77 -24.73 9.09
CA ILE A 58 -27.82 -25.36 7.76
C ILE A 58 -29.07 -26.25 7.64
N ARG A 59 -29.32 -27.14 8.61
CA ARG A 59 -30.51 -28.00 8.60
C ARG A 59 -31.80 -27.18 8.62
N ALA A 60 -31.86 -26.14 9.45
CA ALA A 60 -33.02 -25.26 9.52
C ALA A 60 -33.27 -24.56 8.16
N PHE A 61 -32.23 -24.02 7.53
CA PHE A 61 -32.32 -23.42 6.20
C PHE A 61 -32.82 -24.43 5.15
N GLN A 62 -32.27 -25.64 5.16
CA GLN A 62 -32.67 -26.69 4.22
C GLN A 62 -34.13 -27.12 4.40
N ASN A 63 -34.60 -27.24 5.64
CA ASN A 63 -35.99 -27.60 5.93
C ASN A 63 -36.97 -26.51 5.48
N GLU A 64 -36.57 -25.23 5.52
CA GLU A 64 -37.41 -24.10 5.13
C GLU A 64 -37.35 -23.78 3.62
N HIS A 65 -36.31 -24.21 2.89
CA HIS A 65 -36.10 -23.77 1.51
C HIS A 65 -35.66 -24.84 0.50
N VAL A 66 -35.12 -25.99 0.94
CA VAL A 66 -34.46 -26.97 0.05
C VAL A 66 -35.24 -28.28 -0.04
N PHE A 67 -35.74 -28.76 1.10
CA PHE A 67 -36.52 -30.01 1.23
C PHE A 67 -38.01 -29.73 1.44
N VAL A 68 -38.51 -28.63 0.87
CA VAL A 68 -39.90 -28.19 1.00
C VAL A 68 -40.43 -27.72 -0.35
N ASN A 69 -41.71 -27.97 -0.60
CA ASN A 69 -42.45 -27.33 -1.67
C ASN A 69 -42.77 -25.89 -1.26
N GLU A 70 -42.26 -24.88 -1.98
CA GLU A 70 -42.48 -23.48 -1.60
C GLU A 70 -43.96 -23.05 -1.64
N VAL A 71 -44.81 -23.70 -2.45
CA VAL A 71 -46.23 -23.39 -2.58
C VAL A 71 -47.05 -24.07 -1.48
N THR A 72 -46.85 -25.38 -1.27
CA THR A 72 -47.66 -26.16 -0.33
C THR A 72 -47.07 -26.26 1.07
N GLN A 73 -45.82 -25.81 1.25
CA GLN A 73 -45.03 -25.93 2.49
C GLN A 73 -44.89 -27.38 2.99
N GLN A 74 -45.08 -28.36 2.11
CA GLN A 74 -44.92 -29.78 2.42
C GLN A 74 -43.48 -30.24 2.19
N SER A 75 -42.98 -31.14 3.04
CA SER A 75 -41.65 -31.72 2.86
C SER A 75 -41.57 -32.50 1.54
N MET A 76 -40.45 -32.32 0.83
CA MET A 76 -40.17 -32.98 -0.44
C MET A 76 -38.71 -33.42 -0.47
N ALA A 77 -38.45 -34.63 -0.95
CA ALA A 77 -37.09 -35.09 -1.20
C ALA A 77 -36.44 -34.25 -2.31
N ASN A 78 -35.18 -33.86 -2.12
CA ASN A 78 -34.40 -33.15 -3.12
C ASN A 78 -33.09 -33.93 -3.38
N PRO A 79 -32.98 -34.68 -4.49
CA PRO A 79 -31.80 -35.50 -4.77
C PRO A 79 -30.54 -34.65 -5.02
N GLY A 80 -30.67 -33.35 -5.26
CA GLY A 80 -29.57 -32.40 -5.44
C GLY A 80 -29.00 -31.83 -4.15
N ALA A 81 -29.49 -32.24 -2.96
CA ALA A 81 -28.99 -31.79 -1.67
C ALA A 81 -28.75 -32.97 -0.71
N THR A 82 -27.85 -32.77 0.25
CA THR A 82 -27.62 -33.72 1.35
C THR A 82 -28.01 -33.07 2.68
N PRO A 83 -28.85 -33.73 3.51
CA PRO A 83 -29.27 -33.18 4.79
C PRO A 83 -28.07 -32.79 5.68
N GLY A 84 -28.14 -31.57 6.23
CA GLY A 84 -27.12 -31.01 7.12
C GLY A 84 -25.81 -30.60 6.46
N LEU A 85 -25.69 -30.70 5.14
CA LEU A 85 -24.45 -30.45 4.41
C LEU A 85 -24.67 -29.49 3.23
N VAL A 86 -23.76 -28.54 3.08
CA VAL A 86 -23.66 -27.65 1.92
C VAL A 86 -22.44 -28.07 1.10
N ARG A 87 -22.63 -28.35 -0.19
CA ARG A 87 -21.55 -28.64 -1.14
C ARG A 87 -21.46 -27.58 -2.24
N PRO A 88 -20.31 -27.42 -2.91
CA PRO A 88 -20.17 -26.45 -3.99
C PRO A 88 -21.17 -26.78 -5.11
N GLY A 89 -22.02 -25.83 -5.46
CA GLY A 89 -22.97 -25.97 -6.57
C GLY A 89 -24.16 -26.91 -6.33
N ASP A 90 -24.33 -27.46 -5.11
CA ASP A 90 -25.49 -28.28 -4.81
C ASP A 90 -26.78 -27.44 -4.69
N ALA A 91 -27.92 -28.11 -4.52
CA ALA A 91 -29.21 -27.41 -4.42
C ALA A 91 -29.30 -26.54 -3.15
N THR A 92 -28.60 -26.90 -2.07
CA THR A 92 -28.55 -26.09 -0.85
C THR A 92 -27.79 -24.79 -1.10
N TRP A 93 -26.61 -24.89 -1.69
CA TRP A 93 -25.77 -23.74 -2.06
C TRP A 93 -26.52 -22.81 -3.00
N THR A 94 -27.12 -23.35 -4.06
CA THR A 94 -27.90 -22.57 -5.03
C THR A 94 -29.04 -21.80 -4.34
N LYS A 95 -29.76 -22.46 -3.41
CA LYS A 95 -30.85 -21.83 -2.68
C LYS A 95 -30.36 -20.77 -1.68
N MET A 96 -29.20 -20.99 -1.05
CA MET A 96 -28.56 -19.98 -0.20
C MET A 96 -28.24 -18.70 -0.99
N LEU A 97 -27.75 -18.83 -2.22
CA LEU A 97 -27.49 -17.68 -3.09
C LEU A 97 -28.76 -16.96 -3.55
N GLU A 98 -29.87 -17.70 -3.71
CA GLU A 98 -31.18 -17.11 -4.05
C GLU A 98 -31.76 -16.29 -2.87
N LYS A 99 -31.61 -16.77 -1.63
CA LYS A 99 -32.25 -16.18 -0.45
C LYS A 99 -31.42 -15.13 0.28
N VAL A 100 -30.12 -15.05 0.04
CA VAL A 100 -29.28 -14.01 0.67
C VAL A 100 -29.69 -12.62 0.18
N ASP A 101 -29.65 -11.62 1.06
CA ASP A 101 -29.97 -10.24 0.70
C ASP A 101 -29.12 -9.78 -0.51
N PRO A 102 -29.73 -9.16 -1.54
CA PRO A 102 -29.05 -8.67 -2.73
C PRO A 102 -27.77 -7.86 -2.47
N ALA A 103 -27.72 -7.09 -1.37
CA ALA A 103 -26.56 -6.31 -0.97
C ALA A 103 -25.33 -7.17 -0.63
N PHE A 104 -25.49 -8.49 -0.42
CA PHE A 104 -24.43 -9.43 -0.05
C PHE A 104 -24.21 -10.54 -1.08
N THR A 105 -24.74 -10.39 -2.30
CA THR A 105 -24.67 -11.41 -3.37
C THR A 105 -23.27 -11.70 -3.92
N ASP A 106 -22.28 -10.83 -3.64
CA ASP A 106 -20.87 -11.11 -3.93
C ASP A 106 -19.98 -11.09 -2.69
N MET A 107 -20.38 -11.83 -1.65
CA MET A 107 -19.49 -12.12 -0.53
C MET A 107 -18.34 -13.06 -0.95
N ARG A 108 -17.19 -12.81 -0.33
CA ARG A 108 -15.92 -13.50 -0.55
C ARG A 108 -15.16 -13.61 0.76
N VAL A 109 -14.16 -14.48 0.79
CA VAL A 109 -13.29 -14.73 1.93
C VAL A 109 -11.92 -15.18 1.43
N LEU A 110 -10.86 -14.60 2.01
CA LEU A 110 -9.50 -15.00 1.68
C LEU A 110 -9.20 -16.40 2.21
N PHE A 111 -8.35 -17.14 1.49
CA PHE A 111 -8.09 -18.55 1.81
C PHE A 111 -7.60 -18.75 3.25
N GLY A 112 -8.22 -19.71 3.94
CA GLY A 112 -7.94 -20.03 5.34
C GLY A 112 -8.23 -18.89 6.33
N GLY A 113 -8.83 -17.78 5.89
CA GLY A 113 -9.33 -16.71 6.74
C GLY A 113 -10.77 -16.93 7.16
N LYS A 114 -11.28 -16.04 8.01
CA LYS A 114 -12.70 -15.99 8.39
C LYS A 114 -13.34 -14.62 8.20
N THR A 115 -12.57 -13.59 7.86
CA THR A 115 -13.12 -12.27 7.53
C THR A 115 -13.83 -12.33 6.18
N VAL A 116 -15.16 -12.37 6.21
CA VAL A 116 -16.00 -12.29 5.02
C VAL A 116 -16.17 -10.84 4.62
N TYR A 117 -15.95 -10.56 3.34
CA TYR A 117 -16.10 -9.23 2.75
C TYR A 117 -17.00 -9.27 1.52
N VAL A 118 -17.56 -8.12 1.15
CA VAL A 118 -18.31 -7.98 -0.10
C VAL A 118 -17.37 -7.45 -1.17
N ALA A 119 -17.38 -8.10 -2.33
CA ALA A 119 -16.58 -7.68 -3.45
C ALA A 119 -16.95 -6.26 -3.90
N ALA A 120 -15.93 -5.50 -4.25
CA ALA A 120 -16.09 -4.21 -4.87
C ALA A 120 -16.67 -4.35 -6.29
N THR A 121 -17.48 -3.38 -6.68
CA THR A 121 -18.01 -3.29 -8.04
C THR A 121 -16.93 -2.87 -9.04
N GLU A 122 -17.19 -3.10 -10.33
CA GLU A 122 -16.37 -2.58 -11.42
C GLU A 122 -16.21 -1.05 -11.35
N ASN A 123 -17.26 -0.32 -10.97
CA ASN A 123 -17.21 1.14 -10.81
C ASN A 123 -16.28 1.56 -9.67
N GLN A 124 -16.27 0.82 -8.55
CA GLN A 124 -15.35 1.08 -7.44
C GLN A 124 -13.90 0.81 -7.85
N LYS A 125 -13.62 -0.27 -8.59
CA LYS A 125 -12.29 -0.50 -9.19
C LYS A 125 -11.89 0.65 -10.12
N GLN A 126 -12.79 1.06 -11.02
CA GLN A 126 -12.50 2.11 -11.98
C GLN A 126 -12.23 3.46 -11.30
N ALA A 127 -12.93 3.77 -10.20
CA ALA A 127 -12.64 4.95 -9.39
C ALA A 127 -11.20 4.95 -8.85
N ARG A 128 -10.71 3.80 -8.35
CA ARG A 128 -9.31 3.65 -7.90
C ARG A 128 -8.30 3.83 -9.03
N ILE A 129 -8.61 3.33 -10.23
CA ILE A 129 -7.76 3.53 -11.41
C ILE A 129 -7.73 5.01 -11.82
N ASN A 130 -8.88 5.69 -11.79
CA ASN A 130 -8.97 7.11 -12.09
C ASN A 130 -8.18 7.96 -11.08
N GLU A 131 -8.23 7.61 -9.79
CA GLU A 131 -7.39 8.21 -8.75
C GLU A 131 -5.90 8.06 -9.12
N VAL A 132 -5.44 6.86 -9.48
CA VAL A 132 -4.04 6.62 -9.89
C VAL A 132 -3.61 7.45 -11.11
N ASN A 133 -4.51 7.69 -12.06
CA ASN A 133 -4.22 8.52 -13.22
C ASN A 133 -4.01 10.00 -12.86
N ALA A 134 -4.59 10.47 -11.76
CA ALA A 134 -4.35 11.82 -11.24
C ALA A 134 -3.07 11.92 -10.37
N LEU A 135 -2.46 10.79 -10.01
CA LEU A 135 -1.24 10.75 -9.20
C LEU A 135 0.03 10.82 -10.04
N THR A 136 1.10 11.25 -9.37
CA THR A 136 2.42 11.40 -9.99
C THR A 136 3.24 10.13 -9.82
N PHE A 137 3.43 9.39 -10.90
CA PHE A 137 4.28 8.20 -10.96
C PHE A 137 5.15 8.24 -12.22
N ALA A 138 6.28 7.55 -12.17
CA ALA A 138 7.00 7.19 -13.39
C ALA A 138 6.06 6.38 -14.31
N PRO A 139 6.02 6.63 -15.64
CA PRO A 139 5.00 6.06 -16.52
C PRO A 139 4.87 4.53 -16.45
N ILE A 140 6.01 3.82 -16.50
CA ILE A 140 6.05 2.36 -16.42
C ILE A 140 5.50 1.88 -15.07
N PHE A 141 5.83 2.60 -13.99
CA PHE A 141 5.39 2.21 -12.66
C PHE A 141 3.89 2.44 -12.46
N ARG A 142 3.33 3.53 -13.02
CA ARG A 142 1.86 3.75 -13.03
C ARG A 142 1.12 2.55 -13.59
N THR A 143 1.58 1.99 -14.71
CA THR A 143 0.98 0.79 -15.30
C THR A 143 1.00 -0.39 -14.32
N ARG A 144 2.09 -0.60 -13.56
CA ARG A 144 2.15 -1.65 -12.54
C ARG A 144 1.16 -1.41 -11.41
N VAL A 145 1.00 -0.18 -10.94
CA VAL A 145 0.00 0.16 -9.91
C VAL A 145 -1.41 -0.15 -10.40
N ILE A 146 -1.76 0.27 -11.63
CA ILE A 146 -3.07 -0.02 -12.24
C ILE A 146 -3.28 -1.53 -12.42
N ASN A 147 -2.25 -2.26 -12.85
CA ASN A 147 -2.31 -3.72 -12.96
C ASN A 147 -2.52 -4.37 -11.60
N CYS A 148 -1.88 -3.88 -10.53
CA CYS A 148 -2.09 -4.41 -9.18
C CYS A 148 -3.56 -4.23 -8.72
N ILE A 149 -4.13 -3.04 -8.93
CA ILE A 149 -5.55 -2.76 -8.63
C ILE A 149 -6.45 -3.70 -9.44
N THR A 150 -6.17 -3.85 -10.73
CA THR A 150 -6.93 -4.70 -11.64
C THR A 150 -6.88 -6.17 -11.24
N GLN A 151 -5.69 -6.69 -10.90
CA GLN A 151 -5.51 -8.08 -10.51
C GLN A 151 -6.10 -8.37 -9.12
N MET A 152 -5.99 -7.44 -8.16
CA MET A 152 -6.64 -7.60 -6.85
C MET A 152 -8.17 -7.67 -6.99
N HIS A 153 -8.74 -6.86 -7.87
CA HIS A 153 -10.17 -6.92 -8.16
C HIS A 153 -10.55 -8.21 -8.91
N LEU A 154 -9.81 -8.57 -9.96
CA LEU A 154 -10.08 -9.76 -10.76
C LEU A 154 -10.03 -11.04 -9.91
N LEU A 155 -8.97 -11.21 -9.12
CA LEU A 155 -8.72 -12.44 -8.36
C LEU A 155 -9.50 -12.50 -7.04
N HIS A 156 -9.68 -11.35 -6.38
CA HIS A 156 -10.19 -11.31 -5.01
C HIS A 156 -11.42 -10.41 -4.84
N GLY A 157 -11.82 -9.66 -5.86
CA GLY A 157 -12.94 -8.73 -5.77
C GLY A 157 -12.63 -7.52 -4.90
N ILE A 158 -11.36 -7.20 -4.65
CA ILE A 158 -10.96 -6.11 -3.76
C ILE A 158 -10.46 -4.94 -4.60
N ALA A 159 -11.12 -3.79 -4.50
CA ALA A 159 -10.65 -2.54 -5.08
C ALA A 159 -9.71 -1.82 -4.11
N ILE A 160 -8.43 -2.19 -4.13
CA ILE A 160 -7.37 -1.48 -3.40
C ILE A 160 -7.11 -0.10 -4.02
N GLY A 161 -6.57 0.83 -3.22
CA GLY A 161 -6.25 2.19 -3.66
C GLY A 161 -4.94 2.69 -3.07
N VAL A 162 -4.43 3.80 -3.61
CA VAL A 162 -3.23 4.46 -3.08
C VAL A 162 -3.56 5.14 -1.76
N CYS A 163 -2.73 4.92 -0.75
CA CYS A 163 -2.86 5.56 0.56
C CYS A 163 -2.65 7.08 0.42
N ARG A 164 -3.16 7.87 1.37
CA ARG A 164 -3.08 9.34 1.33
C ARG A 164 -1.66 9.91 1.10
N GLN A 165 -0.63 9.22 1.62
CA GLN A 165 0.78 9.60 1.47
C GLN A 165 1.59 8.59 0.65
N GLY A 166 0.87 7.74 -0.09
CA GLY A 166 1.41 6.59 -0.79
C GLY A 166 1.80 6.88 -2.23
N ASP A 167 1.67 8.11 -2.74
CA ASP A 167 2.10 8.49 -4.08
C ASP A 167 3.51 9.10 -4.07
N ARG A 168 3.89 9.84 -5.13
CA ARG A 168 5.15 10.58 -5.13
C ARG A 168 5.14 11.66 -4.05
N ARG A 169 6.17 11.63 -3.20
CA ARG A 169 6.44 12.70 -2.22
C ARG A 169 7.47 13.67 -2.77
N THR A 170 7.24 14.97 -2.70
CA THR A 170 8.31 15.95 -2.94
C THR A 170 9.43 15.80 -1.91
N PHE A 171 10.58 16.39 -2.16
CA PHE A 171 11.67 16.41 -1.19
C PHE A 171 11.23 17.12 0.10
N GLN A 172 10.41 18.17 0.00
CA GLN A 172 9.80 18.83 1.17
C GLN A 172 8.89 17.88 1.94
N ALA A 173 7.97 17.17 1.28
CA ALA A 173 7.05 16.26 1.94
C ALA A 173 7.80 15.12 2.67
N GLN A 174 8.92 14.67 2.11
CA GLN A 174 9.79 13.68 2.76
C GLN A 174 10.55 14.27 3.96
N TYR A 175 11.01 15.52 3.88
CA TYR A 175 11.58 16.24 5.02
C TYR A 175 10.58 16.37 6.17
N ASP A 176 9.35 16.77 5.85
CA ASP A 176 8.28 16.95 6.83
C ASP A 176 7.94 15.61 7.50
N LEU A 177 7.89 14.52 6.73
CA LEU A 177 7.68 13.17 7.25
C LEU A 177 8.81 12.70 8.17
N LEU A 178 10.06 13.01 7.82
CA LEU A 178 11.23 12.67 8.64
C LEU A 178 11.23 13.44 9.97
N THR A 179 10.77 14.69 9.96
CA THR A 179 10.91 15.63 11.09
C THR A 179 9.66 15.78 11.95
N ASN A 180 8.53 15.17 11.57
CA ASN A 180 7.26 15.27 12.31
C ASN A 180 7.25 14.54 13.68
N GLY A 181 8.32 13.83 14.04
CA GLY A 181 8.45 13.12 15.32
C GLY A 181 7.71 11.77 15.41
N GLN A 182 7.07 11.31 14.34
CA GLN A 182 6.34 10.03 14.32
C GLN A 182 7.25 8.82 14.03
N GLY A 183 8.47 9.04 13.54
CA GLY A 183 9.45 7.96 13.31
C GLY A 183 9.05 6.97 12.20
N VAL A 184 8.15 7.37 11.30
CA VAL A 184 7.62 6.50 10.22
C VAL A 184 8.55 6.40 9.00
N THR A 185 9.63 7.18 8.97
CA THR A 185 10.65 7.11 7.94
C THR A 185 12.02 7.47 8.51
N ASN A 186 13.06 6.87 7.94
CA ASN A 186 14.46 7.23 8.20
C ASN A 186 15.12 7.85 6.96
N ALA A 187 14.37 8.05 5.87
CA ALA A 187 14.89 8.59 4.63
C ALA A 187 14.82 10.11 4.63
N GLY A 188 15.94 10.77 4.33
CA GLY A 188 15.98 12.20 4.08
C GLY A 188 15.37 12.60 2.73
N PRO A 189 15.32 13.90 2.47
CA PRO A 189 14.82 14.44 1.19
C PRO A 189 15.60 13.87 0.01
N GLY A 190 14.91 13.22 -0.93
CA GLY A 190 15.52 12.57 -2.09
C GLY A 190 16.12 11.18 -1.81
N GLU A 191 15.98 10.66 -0.60
CA GLU A 191 16.51 9.35 -0.21
C GLU A 191 15.43 8.26 -0.17
N SER A 192 14.19 8.57 -0.55
CA SER A 192 13.06 7.62 -0.65
C SER A 192 12.68 7.34 -2.10
N ASN A 193 12.31 6.09 -2.41
CA ASN A 193 11.75 5.71 -3.73
C ASN A 193 10.48 6.49 -4.08
N HIS A 194 9.71 6.93 -3.07
CA HIS A 194 8.56 7.80 -3.28
C HIS A 194 8.96 9.14 -3.88
N ASN A 195 10.19 9.64 -3.66
CA ASN A 195 10.60 10.92 -4.22
C ASN A 195 10.65 10.94 -5.75
N PHE A 196 10.80 9.76 -6.35
CA PHE A 196 11.01 9.60 -7.78
C PHE A 196 9.80 8.97 -8.49
N GLY A 197 8.65 8.89 -7.81
CA GLY A 197 7.43 8.28 -8.37
C GLY A 197 7.60 6.81 -8.73
N MET A 198 8.51 6.11 -8.06
CA MET A 198 8.84 4.69 -8.30
C MET A 198 8.45 3.77 -7.13
N ALA A 199 7.72 4.29 -6.15
CA ALA A 199 7.13 3.52 -5.06
C ALA A 199 5.69 3.95 -4.81
N VAL A 200 4.91 3.02 -4.26
CA VAL A 200 3.51 3.22 -3.89
C VAL A 200 3.20 2.53 -2.58
N ASP A 201 2.37 3.16 -1.76
CA ASP A 201 1.73 2.49 -0.61
C ASP A 201 0.27 2.23 -0.96
N LEU A 202 -0.11 0.95 -1.09
CA LEU A 202 -1.47 0.53 -1.44
C LEU A 202 -2.23 0.00 -0.21
N GLY A 203 -3.51 0.31 -0.13
CA GLY A 203 -4.35 -0.03 1.02
C GLY A 203 -5.78 -0.40 0.65
N PHE A 204 -6.57 -0.68 1.68
CA PHE A 204 -7.91 -1.27 1.59
C PHE A 204 -9.05 -0.28 1.84
N ALA A 205 -8.80 1.01 1.62
CA ALA A 205 -9.80 2.04 1.85
C ALA A 205 -11.09 1.73 1.07
N GLY A 206 -12.23 1.76 1.77
CA GLY A 206 -13.52 1.44 1.16
C GLY A 206 -13.87 -0.07 1.13
N LEU A 207 -13.00 -0.96 1.66
CA LEU A 207 -13.36 -2.37 1.84
C LEU A 207 -14.59 -2.47 2.75
N ARG A 208 -15.56 -3.29 2.33
CA ARG A 208 -16.76 -3.59 3.11
C ARG A 208 -16.70 -5.02 3.61
N TRP A 209 -16.73 -5.20 4.93
CA TRP A 209 -16.58 -6.52 5.55
C TRP A 209 -17.54 -6.74 6.72
N LEU A 210 -17.71 -8.01 7.11
CA LEU A 210 -18.64 -8.42 8.16
C LEU A 210 -17.89 -8.71 9.46
N ARG A 211 -18.31 -8.06 10.54
CA ARG A 211 -17.90 -8.43 11.90
C ARG A 211 -18.40 -9.83 12.24
N THR A 212 -17.82 -10.42 13.28
CA THR A 212 -18.26 -11.70 13.82
C THR A 212 -19.75 -11.76 14.14
N ASN A 213 -20.39 -10.65 14.54
CA ASN A 213 -21.84 -10.62 14.77
C ASN A 213 -22.70 -10.35 13.52
N GLY A 214 -22.10 -10.35 12.32
CA GLY A 214 -22.76 -10.01 11.06
C GLY A 214 -22.93 -8.52 10.79
N ALA A 215 -22.57 -7.62 11.72
CA ALA A 215 -22.64 -6.19 11.47
C ALA A 215 -21.67 -5.80 10.33
N VAL A 216 -22.13 -4.93 9.44
CA VAL A 216 -21.32 -4.48 8.31
C VAL A 216 -20.40 -3.37 8.78
N VAL A 217 -19.11 -3.51 8.52
CA VAL A 217 -18.17 -2.40 8.52
C VAL A 217 -18.15 -1.83 7.12
N GLU A 218 -18.80 -0.68 6.99
CA GLU A 218 -18.69 0.17 5.82
C GLU A 218 -17.38 0.96 5.88
N ASN A 219 -16.75 1.17 4.72
CA ASN A 219 -15.60 2.05 4.56
C ASN A 219 -14.47 1.79 5.55
N GLU A 220 -13.81 0.64 5.41
CA GLU A 220 -12.50 0.41 6.02
C GLU A 220 -11.50 1.50 5.62
N ASP A 221 -10.49 1.74 6.47
CA ASP A 221 -9.40 2.63 6.12
C ASP A 221 -8.31 1.92 5.29
N SER A 222 -7.34 2.68 4.77
CA SER A 222 -6.26 2.11 3.96
C SER A 222 -5.44 1.04 4.69
N TRP A 223 -5.40 1.09 6.03
CA TRP A 223 -4.51 0.33 6.89
C TRP A 223 -5.22 -0.80 7.65
N LEU A 224 -6.50 -1.03 7.38
CA LEU A 224 -7.34 -2.03 8.06
C LEU A 224 -7.52 -1.77 9.57
N HIS A 225 -7.43 -0.52 10.06
CA HIS A 225 -7.53 -0.30 11.51
C HIS A 225 -8.92 -0.60 12.08
N ARG A 226 -10.00 -0.71 11.29
CA ARG A 226 -11.27 -1.19 11.86
C ARG A 226 -11.26 -2.70 12.07
N LEU A 227 -10.53 -3.44 11.23
CA LEU A 227 -10.29 -4.88 11.38
C LEU A 227 -9.23 -5.16 12.46
N ASP A 228 -8.23 -4.28 12.60
CA ASP A 228 -7.17 -4.34 13.61
C ASP A 228 -7.06 -3.02 14.41
N PRO A 229 -8.00 -2.73 15.32
CA PRO A 229 -8.01 -1.47 16.07
C PRO A 229 -6.82 -1.28 16.98
N GLY A 230 -6.20 -2.37 17.43
CA GLY A 230 -4.99 -2.34 18.24
C GLY A 230 -3.71 -2.13 17.43
N GLN A 231 -3.79 -2.17 16.09
CA GLN A 231 -2.64 -2.07 15.18
C GLN A 231 -1.57 -3.13 15.50
N THR A 232 -2.03 -4.31 15.89
CA THR A 232 -1.19 -5.43 16.36
C THR A 232 -0.87 -6.45 15.27
N LEU A 233 -1.37 -6.21 14.05
CA LEU A 233 -1.35 -7.10 12.89
C LEU A 233 -2.00 -8.44 13.18
N VAL A 234 -3.30 -8.40 13.51
CA VAL A 234 -4.08 -9.63 13.72
C VAL A 234 -4.02 -10.56 12.50
N PRO A 235 -4.09 -11.90 12.68
CA PRO A 235 -3.92 -12.87 11.59
C PRO A 235 -4.82 -12.64 10.36
N GLU A 236 -6.03 -12.12 10.57
CA GLU A 236 -6.93 -11.81 9.46
C GLU A 236 -6.44 -10.62 8.63
N ALA A 237 -5.95 -9.55 9.26
CA ALA A 237 -5.37 -8.41 8.55
C ALA A 237 -4.11 -8.81 7.78
N LEU A 238 -3.27 -9.68 8.35
CA LEU A 238 -2.08 -10.21 7.68
C LEU A 238 -2.40 -10.90 6.35
N LYS A 239 -3.50 -11.65 6.27
CA LYS A 239 -3.92 -12.31 5.03
C LYS A 239 -4.21 -11.31 3.91
N PHE A 240 -4.82 -10.16 4.22
CA PHE A 240 -5.04 -9.10 3.23
C PHE A 240 -3.72 -8.53 2.72
N TRP A 241 -2.79 -8.21 3.62
CA TRP A 241 -1.46 -7.70 3.26
C TRP A 241 -0.63 -8.70 2.46
N GLU A 242 -0.67 -9.98 2.82
CA GLU A 242 0.00 -11.06 2.09
C GLU A 242 -0.61 -11.24 0.69
N THR A 243 -1.93 -11.16 0.57
CA THR A 243 -2.64 -11.21 -0.71
C THR A 243 -2.22 -10.03 -1.60
N LEU A 244 -2.22 -8.80 -1.08
CA LEU A 244 -1.76 -7.61 -1.80
C LEU A 244 -0.33 -7.80 -2.32
N ARG A 245 0.59 -8.26 -1.48
CA ARG A 245 1.99 -8.47 -1.87
C ARG A 245 2.17 -9.59 -2.88
N THR A 246 1.42 -10.68 -2.72
CA THR A 246 1.45 -11.81 -3.67
C THR A 246 0.99 -11.36 -5.05
N VAL A 247 -0.12 -10.61 -5.12
CA VAL A 247 -0.62 -10.06 -6.39
C VAL A 247 0.35 -9.02 -6.95
N GLY A 248 0.81 -8.08 -6.11
CA GLY A 248 1.70 -6.99 -6.51
C GLY A 248 3.05 -7.44 -7.07
N THR A 249 3.56 -8.57 -6.58
CA THR A 249 4.84 -9.16 -7.03
C THR A 249 4.66 -10.28 -8.07
N SER A 250 3.42 -10.58 -8.47
CA SER A 250 3.14 -11.58 -9.50
C SER A 250 3.68 -11.15 -10.87
N PRO A 251 3.91 -12.08 -11.82
CA PRO A 251 4.34 -11.74 -13.18
C PRO A 251 3.39 -10.79 -13.94
N ALA A 252 2.10 -10.76 -13.59
CA ALA A 252 1.12 -9.87 -14.21
C ALA A 252 1.28 -8.40 -13.78
N VAL A 253 1.87 -8.15 -12.61
CA VAL A 253 2.11 -6.81 -12.07
C VAL A 253 3.59 -6.42 -12.18
N GLY A 254 4.49 -7.32 -11.74
CA GLY A 254 5.93 -7.15 -11.83
C GLY A 254 6.50 -6.05 -10.92
N ALA A 255 5.80 -5.63 -9.87
CA ALA A 255 6.38 -4.76 -8.85
C ALA A 255 7.28 -5.57 -7.90
N PHE A 256 8.15 -4.87 -7.17
CA PHE A 256 8.94 -5.42 -6.09
C PHE A 256 8.30 -5.05 -4.76
N ARG A 257 8.42 -5.92 -3.76
CA ARG A 257 7.92 -5.64 -2.40
C ARG A 257 8.92 -4.80 -1.61
N GLY A 258 8.41 -3.91 -0.76
CA GLY A 258 9.21 -3.28 0.30
C GLY A 258 9.53 -4.22 1.47
N PRO A 259 10.15 -3.69 2.54
CA PRO A 259 10.48 -4.43 3.77
C PRO A 259 9.26 -5.03 4.45
N ILE A 260 9.40 -6.14 5.19
CA ILE A 260 8.25 -6.82 5.82
C ILE A 260 7.41 -5.90 6.71
N ALA A 261 8.07 -4.98 7.44
CA ALA A 261 7.42 -4.01 8.31
C ALA A 261 6.54 -3.00 7.56
N ASP A 262 6.82 -2.74 6.28
CA ASP A 262 6.11 -1.78 5.43
C ASP A 262 5.20 -2.50 4.42
N ARG A 263 4.12 -3.08 4.94
CA ARG A 263 3.20 -3.98 4.20
C ARG A 263 2.55 -3.38 2.96
N PRO A 264 2.11 -2.11 2.98
CA PRO A 264 1.55 -1.43 1.82
C PRO A 264 2.53 -1.23 0.66
N HIS A 265 3.84 -1.24 0.94
CA HIS A 265 4.85 -0.74 0.03
C HIS A 265 5.17 -1.68 -1.14
N LEU A 266 5.00 -1.17 -2.34
CA LEU A 266 5.47 -1.75 -3.59
C LEU A 266 6.32 -0.74 -4.37
N GLN A 267 7.28 -1.22 -5.14
CA GLN A 267 8.23 -0.37 -5.86
C GLN A 267 8.61 -0.92 -7.23
N ASN A 268 9.13 -0.05 -8.10
CA ASN A 268 9.35 -0.35 -9.52
C ASN A 268 10.57 -1.24 -9.80
N TRP A 269 11.47 -1.41 -8.83
CA TRP A 269 12.74 -2.13 -9.01
C TRP A 269 13.24 -2.69 -7.67
N ASN A 270 14.14 -3.68 -7.71
CA ASN A 270 14.72 -4.29 -6.51
C ASN A 270 15.81 -3.40 -5.92
N ASP A 271 15.61 -2.90 -4.70
CA ASP A 271 16.54 -2.00 -4.01
C ASP A 271 17.57 -2.64 -3.09
N ALA A 272 17.61 -3.97 -3.04
CA ALA A 272 18.55 -4.72 -2.20
C ALA A 272 20.02 -4.29 -2.39
N ASN A 273 20.41 -3.82 -3.58
CA ASN A 273 21.79 -3.44 -3.91
C ASN A 273 21.93 -1.98 -4.36
N VAL A 274 20.95 -1.12 -4.10
CA VAL A 274 21.02 0.30 -4.49
C VAL A 274 21.13 1.19 -3.26
N SER A 275 22.21 1.96 -3.22
CA SER A 275 22.40 2.99 -2.21
C SER A 275 21.64 4.25 -2.65
N MET A 276 20.42 4.44 -2.14
CA MET A 276 19.61 5.64 -2.43
C MET A 276 20.36 6.96 -2.21
N THR A 277 21.19 7.01 -1.18
CA THR A 277 22.02 8.18 -0.88
C THR A 277 23.13 8.45 -1.90
N ARG A 278 23.75 7.40 -2.48
CA ARG A 278 24.72 7.55 -3.59
C ARG A 278 24.00 7.95 -4.88
N ARG A 279 22.82 7.38 -5.14
CA ARG A 279 22.01 7.75 -6.31
C ARG A 279 21.50 9.18 -6.22
N LEU A 280 21.14 9.66 -5.03
CA LEU A 280 20.82 11.06 -4.83
C LEU A 280 22.02 11.96 -5.15
N ALA A 281 23.25 11.62 -4.75
CA ALA A 281 24.42 12.41 -5.12
C ALA A 281 24.64 12.48 -6.64
N VAL A 282 24.53 11.37 -7.35
CA VAL A 282 24.57 11.35 -8.83
C VAL A 282 23.46 12.23 -9.41
N HIS A 283 22.24 12.12 -8.88
CA HIS A 283 21.10 12.91 -9.34
C HIS A 283 21.27 14.41 -9.10
N LEU A 284 21.83 14.81 -7.96
CA LEU A 284 22.17 16.21 -7.66
C LEU A 284 23.19 16.75 -8.65
N THR A 285 24.20 15.94 -9.00
CA THR A 285 25.21 16.31 -10.01
C THR A 285 24.58 16.51 -11.38
N ASN A 286 23.69 15.61 -11.79
CA ASN A 286 23.03 15.67 -13.10
C ASN A 286 21.98 16.78 -13.19
N SER A 287 21.38 17.16 -12.07
CA SER A 287 20.29 18.16 -12.03
C SER A 287 20.80 19.59 -11.83
N GLY A 288 22.03 19.74 -11.38
CA GLY A 288 22.59 20.99 -10.88
C GLY A 288 23.91 21.37 -11.55
N SER A 289 24.61 22.30 -10.90
CA SER A 289 25.89 22.85 -11.39
C SER A 289 27.09 22.42 -10.55
N MET A 290 26.85 21.70 -9.47
CA MET A 290 27.86 21.26 -8.53
C MET A 290 28.12 19.76 -8.67
N CYS A 291 29.34 19.33 -8.37
CA CYS A 291 29.67 17.92 -8.31
C CYS A 291 29.38 17.38 -6.91
N TRP A 292 28.70 16.23 -6.83
CA TRP A 292 28.27 15.63 -5.57
C TRP A 292 28.76 14.19 -5.41
N GLU A 293 29.08 13.83 -4.18
CA GLU A 293 29.40 12.45 -3.78
C GLU A 293 28.74 12.14 -2.44
N ARG A 294 28.55 10.85 -2.14
CA ARG A 294 28.17 10.36 -0.83
C ARG A 294 29.30 9.55 -0.20
N ALA A 295 29.87 10.05 0.89
CA ALA A 295 30.94 9.39 1.65
C ALA A 295 30.66 9.43 3.17
N THR A 296 31.03 8.38 3.91
CA THR A 296 31.08 8.36 5.40
C THR A 296 29.93 9.09 6.11
N GLY A 297 28.67 8.69 5.91
CA GLY A 297 27.55 9.32 6.64
C GLY A 297 27.07 10.71 6.14
N ALA A 298 27.83 11.43 5.31
CA ALA A 298 27.43 12.74 4.74
C ALA A 298 27.54 12.85 3.20
N TYR A 299 26.92 13.89 2.65
CA TYR A 299 27.15 14.36 1.29
C TYR A 299 28.40 15.23 1.23
N ARG A 300 29.09 15.14 0.09
CA ARG A 300 30.21 15.99 -0.25
C ARG A 300 29.92 16.74 -1.55
N CYS A 301 30.39 17.97 -1.64
CA CYS A 301 30.12 18.86 -2.77
C CYS A 301 31.36 19.71 -3.09
N ASP A 302 31.60 20.03 -4.36
CA ASP A 302 32.67 20.93 -4.80
C ASP A 302 32.36 22.43 -4.56
N LEU A 303 31.18 22.72 -4.00
CA LEU A 303 30.64 24.06 -3.77
C LEU A 303 30.57 24.92 -5.05
N GLY A 304 30.54 24.30 -6.23
CA GLY A 304 30.50 24.97 -7.53
C GLY A 304 31.85 25.50 -8.02
N PHE A 305 32.95 25.13 -7.36
CA PHE A 305 34.31 25.54 -7.75
C PHE A 305 35.02 24.54 -8.68
N GLY A 306 34.39 23.43 -9.08
CA GLY A 306 34.95 22.49 -10.06
C GLY A 306 36.20 21.74 -9.58
N GLY A 307 36.33 21.51 -8.27
CA GLY A 307 37.55 20.98 -7.64
C GLY A 307 37.28 20.01 -6.50
N ALA A 308 38.01 20.18 -5.39
CA ALA A 308 37.92 19.29 -4.24
C ALA A 308 36.51 19.23 -3.63
N LEU A 309 36.10 18.05 -3.18
CA LEU A 309 34.80 17.84 -2.53
C LEU A 309 34.88 18.02 -1.01
N PHE A 310 34.06 18.93 -0.48
CA PHE A 310 33.94 19.24 0.94
C PHE A 310 32.72 18.55 1.55
N THR A 311 32.83 18.07 2.78
CA THR A 311 31.70 17.50 3.53
C THR A 311 30.69 18.58 3.91
N VAL A 312 29.45 18.45 3.46
CA VAL A 312 28.39 19.47 3.63
C VAL A 312 27.20 19.00 4.49
N GLY A 313 27.23 17.76 4.98
CA GLY A 313 26.25 17.24 5.93
C GLY A 313 25.26 16.23 5.32
N THR A 314 24.17 15.96 6.02
CA THR A 314 23.10 15.04 5.58
C THR A 314 22.11 15.74 4.64
N ALA A 315 21.28 14.95 3.94
CA ALA A 315 20.20 15.50 3.11
C ALA A 315 19.27 16.43 3.92
N ALA A 316 18.91 16.06 5.15
CA ALA A 316 18.06 16.88 6.02
C ALA A 316 18.74 18.21 6.42
N GLN A 317 20.03 18.17 6.77
CA GLN A 317 20.80 19.37 7.10
C GLN A 317 20.95 20.31 5.90
N ILE A 318 21.16 19.77 4.70
CA ILE A 318 21.26 20.59 3.48
C ILE A 318 19.90 21.19 3.17
N TRP A 319 18.83 20.38 3.22
CA TRP A 319 17.48 20.80 2.93
C TRP A 319 17.01 21.94 3.84
N ASN A 320 17.28 21.86 5.14
CA ASN A 320 16.87 22.91 6.09
C ASN A 320 17.86 24.09 6.20
N ARG A 321 18.82 24.20 5.25
CA ARG A 321 19.86 25.23 5.20
C ARG A 321 20.81 25.24 6.41
N GLN A 322 21.01 24.10 7.06
CA GLN A 322 21.97 23.87 8.14
C GLN A 322 23.18 23.02 7.69
N ALA A 323 23.49 23.01 6.39
CA ALA A 323 24.67 22.34 5.86
C ALA A 323 25.95 22.79 6.60
N THR A 324 26.89 21.86 6.80
CA THR A 324 28.11 22.06 7.62
C THR A 324 29.20 22.87 6.91
N VAL A 325 28.83 23.70 5.93
CA VAL A 325 29.73 24.61 5.21
C VAL A 325 30.37 25.60 6.18
N THR A 326 31.68 25.81 6.02
CA THR A 326 32.46 26.79 6.77
C THR A 326 33.09 27.83 5.84
N ALA A 327 33.48 28.98 6.38
CA ALA A 327 34.19 30.01 5.62
C ALA A 327 35.50 29.48 5.01
N GLN A 328 36.21 28.61 5.74
CA GLN A 328 37.46 27.99 5.27
C GLN A 328 37.23 27.16 4.00
N MET A 329 36.17 26.34 3.96
CA MET A 329 35.87 25.53 2.77
C MET A 329 35.64 26.39 1.52
N ILE A 330 34.94 27.52 1.67
CA ILE A 330 34.70 28.46 0.56
C ILE A 330 36.01 29.13 0.14
N GLN A 331 36.85 29.51 1.10
CA GLN A 331 38.16 30.12 0.83
C GLN A 331 39.06 29.16 0.06
N ASP A 332 39.14 27.90 0.49
CA ASP A 332 39.92 26.85 -0.17
C ASP A 332 39.41 26.58 -1.59
N GLY A 333 38.08 26.52 -1.77
CA GLY A 333 37.45 26.35 -3.08
C GLY A 333 37.76 27.51 -4.04
N ARG A 334 37.61 28.76 -3.59
CA ARG A 334 37.96 29.97 -4.38
C ARG A 334 39.43 29.97 -4.77
N ALA A 335 40.33 29.63 -3.85
CA ALA A 335 41.77 29.60 -4.10
C ALA A 335 42.14 28.53 -5.14
N ALA A 336 41.56 27.33 -5.02
CA ALA A 336 41.78 26.24 -5.97
C ALA A 336 41.24 26.59 -7.37
N TYR A 337 40.04 27.16 -7.46
CA TYR A 337 39.47 27.60 -8.73
C TYR A 337 40.33 28.64 -9.44
N ALA A 338 40.79 29.66 -8.70
CA ALA A 338 41.66 30.71 -9.23
C ALA A 338 43.06 30.19 -9.63
N ALA A 339 43.55 29.14 -8.98
CA ALA A 339 44.80 28.48 -9.36
C ALA A 339 44.65 27.67 -10.67
N ALA A 340 43.49 27.04 -10.88
CA ALA A 340 43.18 26.28 -12.10
C ALA A 340 42.84 27.17 -13.31
N HIS A 341 42.38 28.40 -13.09
CA HIS A 341 41.99 29.37 -14.12
C HIS A 341 42.80 30.67 -14.02
N PRO A 342 44.11 30.66 -14.32
CA PRO A 342 44.90 31.87 -14.29
C PRO A 342 44.38 32.89 -15.32
N PRO A 343 44.37 34.20 -15.00
CA PRO A 343 43.94 35.22 -15.94
C PRO A 343 44.79 35.16 -17.22
N GLN A 344 44.11 35.15 -18.38
CA GLN A 344 44.78 35.26 -19.67
C GLN A 344 45.34 36.68 -19.82
N GLY A 345 46.63 36.85 -19.57
CA GLY A 345 47.34 38.13 -19.66
C GLY A 345 48.29 38.31 -18.47
N GLY A 346 49.59 38.34 -18.76
CA GLY A 346 50.65 38.28 -17.77
C GLY A 346 50.63 39.36 -16.69
N ALA A 347 51.14 38.96 -15.51
CA ALA A 347 51.76 39.80 -14.49
C ALA A 347 50.97 41.02 -13.95
N GLN A 348 49.65 40.90 -13.76
CA GLN A 348 49.01 41.73 -12.73
C GLN A 348 49.27 41.12 -11.35
N PRO A 349 49.62 41.93 -10.33
CA PRO A 349 49.80 41.43 -8.96
C PRO A 349 48.50 40.75 -8.53
N ARG A 350 48.62 39.50 -8.05
CA ARG A 350 47.49 38.71 -7.53
C ARG A 350 46.78 39.57 -6.48
N ARG A 351 45.60 40.09 -6.81
CA ARG A 351 44.72 40.75 -5.85
C ARG A 351 44.54 39.78 -4.68
N ALA A 352 44.74 40.25 -3.45
CA ALA A 352 44.52 39.42 -2.28
C ALA A 352 43.12 38.79 -2.37
N PRO A 353 42.97 37.48 -2.08
CA PRO A 353 41.68 36.83 -2.17
C PRO A 353 40.67 37.58 -1.30
N VAL A 354 39.50 37.88 -1.86
CA VAL A 354 38.42 38.56 -1.13
C VAL A 354 38.09 37.73 0.11
N PRO A 355 38.14 38.32 1.32
CA PRO A 355 37.81 37.60 2.55
C PRO A 355 36.42 36.98 2.46
N VAL A 356 36.29 35.73 2.91
CA VAL A 356 34.99 35.06 3.03
C VAL A 356 34.26 35.63 4.25
N THR A 357 33.00 35.98 4.05
CA THR A 357 32.11 36.56 5.06
C THR A 357 31.08 35.55 5.55
N ASP A 358 30.39 35.84 6.65
CA ASP A 358 29.24 35.03 7.10
C ASP A 358 28.11 35.02 6.06
N GLN A 359 28.00 36.08 5.25
CA GLN A 359 27.02 36.13 4.17
C GLN A 359 27.35 35.09 3.09
N ASP A 360 28.62 34.94 2.72
CA ASP A 360 29.04 33.90 1.76
C ASP A 360 28.67 32.49 2.24
N VAL A 361 28.79 32.22 3.54
CA VAL A 361 28.39 30.92 4.13
C VAL A 361 26.88 30.73 4.06
N ARG A 362 26.09 31.77 4.35
CA ARG A 362 24.62 31.74 4.23
C ARG A 362 24.19 31.51 2.78
N ASP A 363 24.82 32.21 1.83
CA ASP A 363 24.51 32.10 0.42
C ASP A 363 24.88 30.71 -0.12
N MET A 364 26.02 30.15 0.29
CA MET A 364 26.39 28.78 -0.07
C MET A 364 25.41 27.75 0.51
N ARG A 365 24.94 27.90 1.75
CA ARG A 365 23.90 27.02 2.31
C ARG A 365 22.58 27.11 1.54
N ALA A 366 22.19 28.31 1.13
CA ALA A 366 21.01 28.52 0.30
C ALA A 366 21.17 27.89 -1.09
N GLU A 367 22.36 28.00 -1.68
CA GLU A 367 22.69 27.40 -2.96
C GLU A 367 22.68 25.86 -2.90
N LEU A 368 23.25 25.24 -1.86
CA LEU A 368 23.19 23.78 -1.68
C LEU A 368 21.74 23.29 -1.56
N ARG A 369 20.87 24.03 -0.86
CA ARG A 369 19.43 23.76 -0.86
C ARG A 369 18.83 23.89 -2.26
N ARG A 370 19.20 24.93 -3.01
CA ARG A 370 18.72 25.13 -4.39
C ARG A 370 19.07 23.93 -5.29
N GLN A 371 20.24 23.31 -5.13
CA GLN A 371 20.61 22.10 -5.87
C GLN A 371 19.66 20.93 -5.58
N PHE A 372 19.20 20.79 -4.34
CA PHE A 372 18.15 19.82 -3.98
C PHE A 372 16.78 20.19 -4.57
N ASP A 373 16.41 21.47 -4.60
CA ASP A 373 15.16 21.92 -5.24
C ASP A 373 15.19 21.62 -6.75
N LEU A 374 16.34 21.81 -7.43
CA LEU A 374 16.54 21.42 -8.83
C LEU A 374 16.42 19.91 -9.02
N ALA A 375 17.01 19.12 -8.12
CA ALA A 375 16.90 17.66 -8.16
C ALA A 375 15.46 17.17 -7.96
N ASP A 376 14.68 17.79 -7.07
CA ASP A 376 13.26 17.46 -6.92
C ASP A 376 12.45 17.89 -8.14
N ALA A 377 12.77 19.03 -8.77
CA ALA A 377 12.14 19.44 -10.03
C ALA A 377 12.45 18.45 -11.17
N ASN A 378 13.66 17.88 -11.19
CA ASN A 378 14.13 16.91 -12.16
C ASN A 378 13.92 15.44 -11.71
N TRP A 379 13.03 15.17 -10.74
CA TRP A 379 12.83 13.84 -10.15
C TRP A 379 12.66 12.71 -11.18
N ALA A 380 12.04 13.00 -12.33
CA ALA A 380 11.77 12.01 -13.38
C ALA A 380 13.04 11.51 -14.08
N ASN A 381 14.16 12.24 -13.98
CA ASN A 381 15.45 11.87 -14.55
C ASN A 381 16.26 10.94 -13.63
N TRP A 382 15.78 10.68 -12.42
CA TRP A 382 16.46 9.80 -11.47
C TRP A 382 16.49 8.35 -11.99
N THR A 383 17.64 7.69 -11.85
CA THR A 383 17.83 6.29 -12.23
C THR A 383 18.41 5.46 -11.08
N PRO A 384 18.01 4.18 -10.96
CA PRO A 384 18.58 3.27 -9.95
C PRO A 384 19.98 2.76 -10.31
N ASN A 385 20.40 2.92 -11.58
CA ASN A 385 21.64 2.39 -12.17
C ASN A 385 22.75 3.43 -12.31
#